data_AF-A0AAN8AV81-F1
#
_entry.id   AF-A0AAN8AV81-F1
#
_cell.length_a   1.000
_cell.length_b   1.000
_cell.length_c   1.000
_cell.angle_alpha   90.00
_cell.angle_beta   90.00
_cell.angle_gamma   90.00
#
_symmetry.space_group_name_H-M   'P 1'
#
loop_
_entity.id
_entity.type
_entity.pdbx_description
1 polymer ?
#
loop_
_entity_poly.entity_id
_entity_poly.type
_entity_poly.pdbx_seq_one_letter_code
_entity_poly.pdbx_strand_id
1 'polypeptide(L)'
;MRIMERDAEDRSLRRIAKANKAHALKDKGNEAYAQEDYKTAVKYYSDGLDELRDMQPLYTNRAQAYIKLGKYKEAISDCESALKCNEGCIKAYLHMGKAHLASKKYNEARKCFEKIVEIEPTREKKVKEYLDQVDLEEERQSQEINAMQDFVMGETNAIRVPQLLEELSRLGQNPMFYCGGIETLSLAVTDCTGQTLFRLNNGFSIISSNDTVRSCLLQETKDPGCQQLCVSALKLWRVVCGGNDENQKMLITCPVIRQSIVDLLTSEHVAVREECLALLNLYSQMPHGRRLVIDKLNGHMFVRNLMACILKPKHHQQQNTAVKILENFAAETKFCLQLRDVLKDSVIGPFTTLLANISEANRHVLTSLISAVGCLARDDVIRHNLSHDPECWKAFVVAIRQCSACDYKEIIYPLLGLIINLSTVSSPIIQEHAVSLCNYTLGLLRDNDGGVITRSAGVLSTVLPQSPEAVQHVIQGNVVQIMLPLLKGTGQTATKYAIKTLTLCTATSHSAREELVQSDKKLSILRHLLASSCDEMVSGNAALCLAHLLELEGIASTLLGTDIVRLLLRHAAGDTKRTAVRQNAAIALGKLCRFEPRHMHKLRELHGLEILHSCMKVIP
;
A
#
# COMPACT_ATOMS: atom_id res chain seq x y z
N MET A 1 -60.10 -27.97 12.20
CA MET A 1 -58.67 -28.26 11.93
C MET A 1 -58.41 -28.37 10.43
N ARG A 2 -58.93 -29.37 9.70
CA ARG A 2 -58.72 -29.56 8.24
C ARG A 2 -59.07 -28.38 7.30
N ILE A 3 -60.11 -27.59 7.60
CA ILE A 3 -60.48 -26.41 6.79
C ILE A 3 -59.46 -25.27 6.97
N MET A 4 -58.96 -25.10 8.20
CA MET A 4 -57.94 -24.08 8.49
C MET A 4 -56.58 -24.47 7.89
N GLU A 5 -56.24 -25.76 7.88
CA GLU A 5 -55.05 -26.30 7.22
C GLU A 5 -55.10 -26.07 5.70
N ARG A 6 -56.24 -26.38 5.06
CA ARG A 6 -56.42 -26.14 3.62
C ARG A 6 -56.35 -24.65 3.24
N ASP A 7 -56.96 -23.77 4.03
CA ASP A 7 -56.87 -22.32 3.79
C ASP A 7 -55.43 -21.79 3.98
N ALA A 8 -54.69 -22.32 4.96
CA ALA A 8 -53.29 -21.98 5.17
C ALA A 8 -52.41 -22.45 3.99
N GLU A 9 -52.64 -23.67 3.48
CA GLU A 9 -51.97 -24.20 2.29
C GLU A 9 -52.27 -23.35 1.04
N ASP A 10 -53.53 -22.99 0.80
CA ASP A 10 -53.94 -22.15 -0.34
C ASP A 10 -53.34 -20.73 -0.25
N ARG A 11 -53.22 -20.17 0.95
CA ARG A 11 -52.53 -18.87 1.16
C ARG A 11 -51.02 -18.99 0.92
N SER A 12 -50.40 -20.09 1.34
CA SER A 12 -48.99 -20.37 1.10
C SER A 12 -48.69 -20.50 -0.40
N LEU A 13 -49.47 -21.30 -1.13
CA LEU A 13 -49.33 -21.49 -2.58
C LEU A 13 -49.50 -20.17 -3.36
N ARG A 14 -50.50 -19.36 -3.00
CA ARG A 14 -50.69 -18.02 -3.60
C ARG A 14 -49.51 -17.10 -3.35
N ARG A 15 -48.93 -17.11 -2.14
CA ARG A 15 -47.74 -16.32 -1.81
C ARG A 15 -46.52 -16.81 -2.59
N ILE A 16 -46.32 -18.12 -2.75
CA ILE A 16 -45.23 -18.69 -3.57
C ILE A 16 -45.36 -18.24 -5.03
N ALA A 17 -46.56 -18.32 -5.61
CA ALA A 17 -46.79 -17.87 -6.99
C ALA A 17 -46.49 -16.38 -7.18
N LYS A 18 -46.95 -15.53 -6.24
CA LYS A 18 -46.65 -14.09 -6.23
C LYS A 18 -45.15 -13.82 -6.06
N ALA A 19 -44.48 -14.56 -5.18
CA ALA A 19 -43.03 -14.45 -5.00
C ALA A 19 -42.27 -14.80 -6.28
N ASN A 20 -42.62 -15.92 -6.94
CA ASN A 20 -42.00 -16.30 -8.21
C ASN A 20 -42.19 -15.23 -9.30
N LYS A 21 -43.39 -14.65 -9.38
CA LYS A 21 -43.67 -13.57 -10.33
C LYS A 21 -42.88 -12.29 -9.99
N ALA A 22 -42.81 -11.91 -8.72
CA ALA A 22 -42.01 -10.78 -8.25
C ALA A 22 -40.52 -10.97 -8.52
N HIS A 23 -40.00 -12.20 -8.34
CA HIS A 23 -38.62 -12.56 -8.69
C HIS A 23 -38.34 -12.40 -10.20
N ALA A 24 -39.24 -12.91 -11.05
CA ALA A 24 -39.10 -12.75 -12.50
C ALA A 24 -39.14 -11.28 -12.94
N LEU A 25 -40.01 -10.47 -12.32
CA LEU A 25 -40.08 -9.02 -12.58
C LEU A 25 -38.83 -8.28 -12.09
N LYS A 26 -38.31 -8.65 -10.91
CA LYS A 26 -37.02 -8.15 -10.41
C LYS A 26 -35.89 -8.46 -11.40
N ASP A 27 -35.84 -9.66 -11.96
CA ASP A 27 -34.80 -10.04 -12.91
C ASP A 27 -34.92 -9.27 -14.24
N LYS A 28 -36.13 -9.08 -14.77
CA LYS A 28 -36.38 -8.18 -15.92
C LYS A 28 -35.98 -6.73 -15.64
N GLY A 29 -36.27 -6.24 -14.43
CA GLY A 29 -35.82 -4.91 -14.00
C GLY A 29 -34.30 -4.80 -13.95
N ASN A 30 -33.60 -5.84 -13.49
CA ASN A 30 -32.14 -5.87 -13.47
C ASN A 30 -31.54 -5.88 -14.89
N GLU A 31 -32.16 -6.61 -15.82
CA GLU A 31 -31.76 -6.61 -17.23
C GLU A 31 -31.94 -5.22 -17.86
N ALA A 32 -33.10 -4.59 -17.68
CA ALA A 32 -33.33 -3.22 -18.14
C ALA A 32 -32.35 -2.21 -17.52
N TYR A 33 -32.04 -2.36 -16.22
CA TYR A 33 -31.05 -1.54 -15.54
C TYR A 33 -29.65 -1.72 -16.14
N ALA A 34 -29.25 -2.95 -16.48
CA ALA A 34 -27.97 -3.23 -17.11
C ALA A 34 -27.85 -2.63 -18.52
N GLN A 35 -28.98 -2.45 -19.21
CA GLN A 35 -29.07 -1.72 -20.49
C GLN A 35 -29.19 -0.20 -20.33
N GLU A 36 -29.02 0.32 -19.11
CA GLU A 36 -29.21 1.73 -18.76
C GLU A 36 -30.61 2.30 -19.03
N ASP A 37 -31.60 1.44 -19.32
CA ASP A 37 -33.01 1.83 -19.40
C ASP A 37 -33.64 1.86 -18.01
N TYR A 38 -33.24 2.89 -17.25
CA TYR A 38 -33.67 3.08 -15.87
C TYR A 38 -35.19 3.29 -15.75
N LYS A 39 -35.86 3.83 -16.78
CA LYS A 39 -37.32 4.03 -16.77
C LYS A 39 -38.05 2.70 -16.82
N THR A 40 -37.65 1.80 -17.71
CA THR A 40 -38.22 0.45 -17.81
C THR A 40 -37.86 -0.39 -16.59
N ALA A 41 -36.64 -0.25 -16.05
CA ALA A 41 -36.26 -0.90 -14.80
C ALA A 41 -37.19 -0.52 -13.64
N VAL A 42 -37.46 0.79 -13.46
CA VAL A 42 -38.41 1.28 -12.45
C VAL A 42 -39.80 0.67 -12.63
N LYS A 43 -40.28 0.55 -13.88
CA LYS A 43 -41.58 -0.07 -14.16
C LYS A 43 -41.61 -1.52 -13.69
N TYR A 44 -40.66 -2.35 -14.12
CA TYR A 44 -40.62 -3.76 -13.72
C TYR A 44 -40.47 -3.95 -12.21
N TYR A 45 -39.67 -3.12 -11.53
CA TYR A 45 -39.58 -3.19 -10.08
C TYR A 45 -40.89 -2.79 -9.39
N SER A 46 -41.61 -1.82 -9.95
CA SER A 46 -42.92 -1.41 -9.42
C SER A 46 -43.96 -2.50 -9.61
N ASP A 47 -44.03 -3.09 -10.80
CA ASP A 47 -44.89 -4.24 -11.08
C ASP A 47 -44.57 -5.42 -10.13
N GLY A 48 -43.29 -5.62 -9.80
CA GLY A 48 -42.87 -6.63 -8.82
C GLY A 48 -43.34 -6.33 -7.40
N LEU A 49 -43.35 -5.04 -7.00
CA LEU A 49 -43.82 -4.61 -5.69
C LEU A 49 -45.35 -4.67 -5.57
N ASP A 50 -46.08 -4.55 -6.68
CA ASP A 50 -47.52 -4.78 -6.73
C ASP A 50 -47.87 -6.26 -6.46
N GLU A 51 -46.98 -7.19 -6.86
CA GLU A 51 -47.11 -8.61 -6.53
C GLU A 51 -46.71 -8.92 -5.08
N LEU A 52 -45.57 -8.39 -4.62
CA LEU A 52 -45.00 -8.67 -3.30
C LEU A 52 -44.36 -7.42 -2.66
N ARG A 53 -45.13 -6.75 -1.79
CA ARG A 53 -44.74 -5.47 -1.17
C ARG A 53 -43.65 -5.56 -0.10
N ASP A 54 -43.38 -6.74 0.43
CA ASP A 54 -42.38 -6.99 1.48
C ASP A 54 -41.04 -7.54 0.92
N MET A 55 -40.82 -7.39 -0.39
CA MET A 55 -39.60 -7.84 -1.05
C MET A 55 -38.51 -6.75 -1.07
N GLN A 56 -37.71 -6.67 0.00
CA GLN A 56 -36.63 -5.68 0.19
C GLN A 56 -35.74 -5.41 -1.06
N PRO A 57 -35.30 -6.41 -1.85
CA PRO A 57 -34.47 -6.17 -3.03
C PRO A 57 -35.11 -5.28 -4.10
N LEU A 58 -36.44 -5.36 -4.28
CA LEU A 58 -37.15 -4.56 -5.27
C LEU A 58 -37.09 -3.07 -4.95
N TYR A 59 -37.30 -2.70 -3.68
CA TYR A 59 -37.16 -1.32 -3.23
C TYR A 59 -35.72 -0.81 -3.42
N THR A 60 -34.70 -1.57 -3.02
CA THR A 60 -33.31 -1.10 -3.17
C THR A 60 -32.90 -0.95 -4.63
N ASN A 61 -33.35 -1.85 -5.51
CA ASN A 61 -33.02 -1.79 -6.92
C ASN A 61 -33.78 -0.64 -7.62
N ARG A 62 -35.05 -0.40 -7.25
CA ARG A 62 -35.83 0.74 -7.75
C ARG A 62 -35.28 2.08 -7.26
N ALA A 63 -34.85 2.17 -6.00
CA ALA A 63 -34.15 3.34 -5.47
C ALA A 63 -32.88 3.65 -6.27
N GLN A 64 -32.09 2.62 -6.59
CA GLN A 64 -30.90 2.78 -7.42
C GLN A 64 -31.23 3.33 -8.82
N ALA A 65 -32.28 2.82 -9.46
CA ALA A 65 -32.76 3.33 -10.75
C ALA A 65 -33.29 4.78 -10.64
N TYR A 66 -34.00 5.12 -9.56
CA TYR A 66 -34.45 6.49 -9.30
C TYR A 66 -33.29 7.48 -9.13
N ILE A 67 -32.21 7.08 -8.44
CA ILE A 67 -30.99 7.91 -8.35
C ILE A 67 -30.42 8.20 -9.73
N LYS A 68 -30.37 7.20 -10.62
CA LYS A 68 -29.91 7.38 -12.00
C LYS A 68 -30.80 8.30 -12.84
N LEU A 69 -32.09 8.37 -12.50
CA LEU A 69 -33.06 9.28 -13.11
C LEU A 69 -33.10 10.68 -12.44
N GLY A 70 -32.27 10.95 -11.43
CA GLY A 70 -32.31 12.21 -10.67
C GLY A 70 -33.51 12.35 -9.72
N LYS A 71 -34.27 11.26 -9.50
CA LYS A 71 -35.47 11.21 -8.65
C LYS A 71 -35.11 10.88 -7.20
N TYR A 72 -34.38 11.77 -6.56
CA TYR A 72 -33.77 11.50 -5.25
C TYR A 72 -34.80 11.34 -4.11
N LYS A 73 -35.93 12.05 -4.16
CA LYS A 73 -36.98 11.94 -3.13
C LYS A 73 -37.63 10.56 -3.16
N GLU A 74 -37.97 10.07 -4.35
CA GLU A 74 -38.51 8.72 -4.56
C GLU A 74 -37.50 7.64 -4.16
N ALA A 75 -36.22 7.84 -4.49
CA ALA A 75 -35.16 6.92 -4.06
C ALA A 75 -35.04 6.83 -2.52
N ILE A 76 -35.11 7.96 -1.81
CA ILE A 76 -35.08 7.98 -0.34
C ILE A 76 -36.30 7.24 0.22
N SER A 77 -37.51 7.50 -0.30
CA SER A 77 -38.74 6.81 0.13
C SER A 77 -38.66 5.29 -0.08
N ASP A 78 -38.07 4.83 -1.18
CA ASP A 78 -37.85 3.40 -1.41
C ASP A 78 -36.81 2.82 -0.45
N CYS A 79 -35.75 3.56 -0.13
CA CYS A 79 -34.76 3.12 0.86
C CYS A 79 -35.37 2.99 2.25
N GLU A 80 -36.19 3.95 2.68
CA GLU A 80 -36.95 3.86 3.94
C GLU A 80 -37.89 2.64 3.96
N SER A 81 -38.54 2.35 2.83
CA SER A 81 -39.41 1.17 2.68
C SER A 81 -38.61 -0.15 2.74
N ALA A 82 -37.41 -0.17 2.14
CA ALA A 82 -36.48 -1.30 2.26
C ALA A 82 -36.02 -1.52 3.70
N LEU A 83 -35.74 -0.43 4.44
CA LEU A 83 -35.32 -0.49 5.85
C LEU A 83 -36.46 -0.95 6.78
N LYS A 84 -37.71 -0.64 6.46
CA LYS A 84 -38.88 -1.23 7.15
C LYS A 84 -38.98 -2.75 6.96
N CYS A 85 -38.49 -3.28 5.83
CA CYS A 85 -38.45 -4.72 5.57
C CYS A 85 -37.25 -5.38 6.27
N ASN A 86 -36.11 -4.70 6.30
CA ASN A 86 -34.88 -5.15 6.95
C ASN A 86 -34.04 -3.95 7.37
N GLU A 87 -34.00 -3.66 8.67
CA GLU A 87 -33.27 -2.54 9.24
C GLU A 87 -31.75 -2.64 9.01
N GLY A 88 -31.20 -3.85 8.86
CA GLY A 88 -29.79 -4.09 8.57
C GLY A 88 -29.41 -3.98 7.08
N CYS A 89 -30.28 -3.44 6.23
CA CYS A 89 -30.04 -3.41 4.78
C CYS A 89 -28.98 -2.36 4.37
N ILE A 90 -27.72 -2.79 4.27
CA ILE A 90 -26.60 -1.93 3.84
C ILE A 90 -26.83 -1.27 2.48
N LYS A 91 -27.48 -1.96 1.52
CA LYS A 91 -27.79 -1.38 0.20
C LYS A 91 -28.75 -0.20 0.31
N ALA A 92 -29.75 -0.27 1.19
CA ALA A 92 -30.68 0.82 1.40
C ALA A 92 -29.96 2.05 1.97
N TYR A 93 -29.13 1.90 3.01
CA TYR A 93 -28.32 2.99 3.54
C TYR A 93 -27.37 3.60 2.50
N LEU A 94 -26.72 2.75 1.69
CA LEU A 94 -25.84 3.21 0.61
C LEU A 94 -26.57 4.06 -0.43
N HIS A 95 -27.72 3.60 -0.92
CA HIS A 95 -28.50 4.33 -1.92
C HIS A 95 -29.12 5.60 -1.32
N MET A 96 -29.62 5.54 -0.09
CA MET A 96 -30.14 6.70 0.64
C MET A 96 -29.08 7.78 0.84
N GLY A 97 -27.88 7.40 1.30
CA GLY A 97 -26.75 8.32 1.45
C GLY A 97 -26.35 8.97 0.13
N LYS A 98 -26.30 8.21 -0.97
CA LYS A 98 -26.06 8.74 -2.32
C LYS A 98 -27.14 9.72 -2.78
N ALA A 99 -28.41 9.42 -2.51
CA ALA A 99 -29.54 10.30 -2.86
C ALA A 99 -29.51 11.60 -2.04
N HIS A 100 -29.18 11.52 -0.73
CA HIS A 100 -28.98 12.69 0.12
C HIS A 100 -27.80 13.55 -0.36
N LEU A 101 -26.66 12.93 -0.67
CA LEU A 101 -25.49 13.63 -1.23
C LEU A 101 -25.84 14.35 -2.53
N ALA A 102 -26.53 13.69 -3.46
CA ALA A 102 -26.97 14.30 -4.71
C ALA A 102 -28.02 15.42 -4.51
N SER A 103 -28.75 15.38 -3.39
CA SER A 103 -29.67 16.43 -2.96
C SER A 103 -29.00 17.53 -2.11
N LYS A 104 -27.66 17.52 -2.00
CA LYS A 104 -26.85 18.43 -1.16
C LYS A 104 -27.23 18.43 0.33
N LYS A 105 -27.73 17.29 0.82
CA LYS A 105 -28.06 17.04 2.23
C LYS A 105 -26.91 16.29 2.89
N TYR A 106 -25.81 16.98 3.14
CA TYR A 106 -24.53 16.34 3.52
C TYR A 106 -24.58 15.65 4.88
N ASN A 107 -25.21 16.26 5.88
CA ASN A 107 -25.36 15.68 7.22
C ASN A 107 -26.15 14.36 7.19
N GLU A 108 -27.23 14.31 6.42
CA GLU A 108 -28.05 13.11 6.23
C GLU A 108 -27.29 12.05 5.44
N ALA A 109 -26.49 12.44 4.45
CA ALA A 109 -25.63 11.52 3.72
C ALA A 109 -24.59 10.84 4.64
N ARG A 110 -23.91 11.61 5.51
CA ARG A 110 -22.94 11.06 6.48
C ARG A 110 -23.60 10.04 7.41
N LYS A 111 -24.73 10.39 8.02
CA LYS A 111 -25.47 9.48 8.91
C LYS A 111 -25.82 8.16 8.23
N CYS A 112 -26.20 8.19 6.95
CA CYS A 112 -26.46 6.97 6.19
C CYS A 112 -25.21 6.12 6.00
N PHE A 113 -24.07 6.73 5.67
CA PHE A 113 -22.83 6.00 5.46
C PHE A 113 -22.22 5.46 6.77
N GLU A 114 -22.28 6.22 7.87
CA GLU A 114 -21.83 5.79 9.19
C GLU A 114 -22.59 4.55 9.69
N LYS A 115 -23.91 4.48 9.42
CA LYS A 115 -24.72 3.28 9.74
C LYS A 115 -24.22 2.01 9.06
N ILE A 116 -23.56 2.11 7.89
CA ILE A 116 -22.97 0.94 7.22
C ILE A 116 -21.83 0.34 8.05
N VAL A 117 -21.03 1.17 8.72
CA VAL A 117 -19.92 0.70 9.59
C VAL A 117 -20.44 0.10 10.88
N GLU A 118 -21.51 0.68 11.45
CA GLU A 118 -22.17 0.10 12.63
C GLU A 118 -22.69 -1.33 12.35
N ILE A 119 -23.21 -1.57 11.14
CA ILE A 119 -23.74 -2.88 10.73
C ILE A 119 -22.62 -3.85 10.31
N GLU A 120 -21.67 -3.38 9.51
CA GLU A 120 -20.58 -4.20 8.98
C GLU A 120 -19.23 -3.46 9.12
N PRO A 121 -18.54 -3.61 10.27
CA PRO A 121 -17.29 -2.91 10.56
C PRO A 121 -16.18 -3.17 9.53
N THR A 122 -16.19 -4.32 8.87
CA THR A 122 -15.22 -4.67 7.82
C THR A 122 -15.29 -3.76 6.59
N ARG A 123 -16.35 -2.95 6.43
CA ARG A 123 -16.51 -1.99 5.33
C ARG A 123 -16.01 -0.58 5.62
N GLU A 124 -15.43 -0.34 6.79
CA GLU A 124 -14.94 0.98 7.23
C GLU A 124 -14.14 1.70 6.14
N LYS A 125 -13.19 1.01 5.47
CA LYS A 125 -12.39 1.61 4.39
C LYS A 125 -13.24 2.16 3.24
N LYS A 126 -14.26 1.42 2.80
CA LYS A 126 -15.16 1.87 1.71
C LYS A 126 -16.09 2.98 2.17
N VAL A 127 -16.56 2.94 3.41
CA VAL A 127 -17.39 4.00 3.97
C VAL A 127 -16.61 5.30 4.08
N LYS A 128 -15.35 5.24 4.50
CA LYS A 128 -14.45 6.40 4.51
C LYS A 128 -14.38 7.07 3.14
N GLU A 129 -14.30 6.29 2.05
CA GLU A 129 -14.33 6.86 0.69
C GLU A 129 -15.64 7.61 0.38
N TYR A 130 -16.79 7.15 0.89
CA TYR A 130 -18.06 7.87 0.72
C TYR A 130 -18.13 9.12 1.58
N LEU A 131 -17.61 9.09 2.81
CA LEU A 131 -17.54 10.25 3.69
C LEU A 131 -16.62 11.32 3.11
N ASP A 132 -15.42 10.94 2.65
CA ASP A 132 -14.51 11.84 1.93
C ASP A 132 -15.21 12.49 0.73
N GLN A 133 -16.05 11.74 -0.01
CA GLN A 133 -16.82 12.31 -1.12
C GLN A 133 -17.87 13.34 -0.65
N VAL A 134 -18.49 13.13 0.51
CA VAL A 134 -19.43 14.09 1.11
C VAL A 134 -18.68 15.36 1.50
N ASP A 135 -17.54 15.24 2.19
CA ASP A 135 -16.66 16.36 2.56
C ASP A 135 -16.29 17.20 1.35
N LEU A 136 -15.80 16.56 0.29
CA LEU A 136 -15.38 17.24 -0.94
C LEU A 136 -16.53 17.99 -1.63
N GLU A 137 -17.72 17.39 -1.70
CA GLU A 137 -18.88 18.03 -2.35
C GLU A 137 -19.49 19.16 -1.50
N GLU A 138 -19.40 19.06 -0.17
CA GLU A 138 -19.80 20.11 0.77
C GLU A 138 -18.85 21.30 0.71
N GLU A 139 -17.54 21.03 0.75
CA GLU A 139 -16.50 22.03 0.59
C GLU A 139 -16.62 22.73 -0.77
N ARG A 140 -16.79 21.98 -1.86
CA ARG A 140 -17.00 22.53 -3.21
C ARG A 140 -18.17 23.51 -3.24
N GLN A 141 -19.31 23.14 -2.66
CA GLN A 141 -20.48 24.02 -2.62
C GLN A 141 -20.20 25.30 -1.81
N SER A 142 -19.56 25.16 -0.66
CA SER A 142 -19.21 26.31 0.19
C SER A 142 -18.30 27.29 -0.55
N GLN A 143 -17.25 26.78 -1.21
CA GLN A 143 -16.34 27.57 -2.04
C GLN A 143 -17.08 28.32 -3.14
N GLU A 144 -18.01 27.67 -3.85
CA GLU A 144 -18.82 28.30 -4.91
C GLU A 144 -19.70 29.43 -4.41
N ILE A 145 -20.37 29.22 -3.27
CA ILE A 145 -21.26 30.22 -2.67
C ILE A 145 -20.44 31.45 -2.26
N ASN A 146 -19.33 31.24 -1.55
CA ASN A 146 -18.46 32.32 -1.08
C ASN A 146 -17.88 33.09 -2.27
N ALA A 147 -17.34 32.39 -3.27
CA ALA A 147 -16.76 33.03 -4.43
C ALA A 147 -17.78 33.85 -5.25
N MET A 148 -19.03 33.38 -5.35
CA MET A 148 -20.10 34.13 -6.00
C MET A 148 -20.51 35.35 -5.18
N GLN A 149 -20.51 35.26 -3.86
CA GLN A 149 -20.78 36.38 -2.98
C GLN A 149 -19.71 37.47 -3.13
N ASP A 150 -18.42 37.12 -3.08
CA ASP A 150 -17.30 38.05 -3.26
C ASP A 150 -17.35 38.73 -4.63
N PHE A 151 -17.72 37.97 -5.68
CA PHE A 151 -17.90 38.50 -7.03
C PHE A 151 -19.05 39.54 -7.10
N VAL A 152 -20.20 39.24 -6.49
CA VAL A 152 -21.35 40.16 -6.45
C VAL A 152 -21.04 41.42 -5.62
N MET A 153 -20.24 41.27 -4.54
CA MET A 153 -19.78 42.40 -3.74
C MET A 153 -18.74 43.28 -4.46
N GLY A 154 -18.26 42.83 -5.62
CA GLY A 154 -17.34 43.58 -6.45
C GLY A 154 -15.92 43.65 -5.90
N GLU A 155 -15.50 42.62 -5.16
CA GLU A 155 -14.13 42.54 -4.69
C GLU A 155 -13.15 42.53 -5.87
N THR A 156 -12.07 43.32 -5.76
CA THR A 156 -11.18 43.60 -6.89
C THR A 156 -10.55 42.34 -7.48
N ASN A 157 -10.13 41.39 -6.63
CA ASN A 157 -9.55 40.12 -7.08
C ASN A 157 -10.62 39.19 -7.71
N ALA A 158 -11.84 39.20 -7.17
CA ALA A 158 -12.95 38.39 -7.68
C ALA A 158 -13.37 38.82 -9.09
N ILE A 159 -13.38 40.12 -9.39
CA ILE A 159 -13.72 40.61 -10.74
C ILE A 159 -12.57 40.38 -11.74
N ARG A 160 -11.32 40.44 -11.27
CA ARG A 160 -10.15 40.41 -12.16
C ARG A 160 -9.99 39.10 -12.91
N VAL A 161 -10.24 37.96 -12.26
CA VAL A 161 -10.08 36.63 -12.85
C VAL A 161 -11.01 36.42 -14.06
N PRO A 162 -12.34 36.65 -13.95
CA PRO A 162 -13.25 36.59 -15.10
C PRO A 162 -12.86 37.52 -16.26
N GLN A 163 -12.45 38.76 -15.96
CA GLN A 163 -12.03 39.72 -17.00
C GLN A 163 -10.82 39.23 -17.80
N LEU A 164 -9.80 38.71 -17.11
CA LEU A 164 -8.60 38.17 -17.77
C LEU A 164 -8.91 36.92 -18.61
N LEU A 165 -9.86 36.09 -18.16
CA LEU A 165 -10.32 34.95 -18.95
C LEU A 165 -11.05 35.37 -20.23
N GLU A 166 -11.83 36.45 -20.18
CA GLU A 166 -12.45 37.05 -21.36
C GLU A 166 -11.41 37.64 -22.33
N GLU A 167 -10.38 38.30 -21.82
CA GLU A 167 -9.26 38.78 -22.66
C GLU A 167 -8.53 37.62 -23.37
N LEU A 168 -8.33 36.51 -22.65
CA LEU A 168 -7.69 35.30 -23.15
C LEU A 168 -8.55 34.47 -24.12
N SER A 169 -9.86 34.74 -24.23
CA SER A 169 -10.74 33.99 -25.13
C SER A 169 -10.58 34.38 -26.61
N ARG A 170 -9.77 35.39 -26.92
CA ARG A 170 -9.49 35.85 -28.29
C ARG A 170 -8.70 34.79 -29.06
N LEU A 171 -9.29 34.26 -30.13
CA LEU A 171 -8.67 33.23 -30.97
C LEU A 171 -7.62 33.80 -31.95
N GLY A 172 -6.74 32.92 -32.45
CA GLY A 172 -5.78 33.23 -33.52
C GLY A 172 -4.57 34.08 -33.09
N GLN A 173 -4.39 34.32 -31.79
CA GLN A 173 -3.22 35.04 -31.29
C GLN A 173 -1.96 34.14 -31.28
N ASN A 174 -0.79 34.78 -31.21
CA ASN A 174 0.50 34.08 -31.13
C ASN A 174 0.75 33.51 -29.72
N PRO A 175 1.70 32.57 -29.56
CA PRO A 175 2.00 31.98 -28.24
C PRO A 175 2.42 32.98 -27.17
N MET A 176 3.11 34.07 -27.54
CA MET A 176 3.58 35.09 -26.59
C MET A 176 2.43 35.89 -25.97
N PHE A 177 1.37 36.17 -26.74
CA PHE A 177 0.15 36.79 -26.23
C PHE A 177 -0.46 35.93 -25.12
N TYR A 178 -0.67 34.64 -25.39
CA TYR A 178 -1.23 33.74 -24.37
C TYR A 178 -0.27 33.54 -23.20
N CYS A 179 1.04 33.53 -23.44
CA CYS A 179 2.03 33.39 -22.37
C CYS A 179 1.91 34.54 -21.37
N GLY A 180 1.93 35.79 -21.83
CA GLY A 180 1.79 36.96 -20.95
C GLY A 180 0.42 37.05 -20.27
N GLY A 181 -0.66 36.71 -20.99
CA GLY A 181 -2.00 36.68 -20.41
C GLY A 181 -2.18 35.60 -19.34
N ILE A 182 -1.64 34.39 -19.56
CA ILE A 182 -1.66 33.29 -18.59
C ILE A 182 -0.80 33.62 -17.36
N GLU A 183 0.37 34.25 -17.54
CA GLU A 183 1.19 34.71 -16.42
C GLU A 183 0.46 35.74 -15.56
N THR A 184 -0.20 36.71 -16.22
CA THR A 184 -1.02 37.72 -15.54
C THR A 184 -2.19 37.08 -14.79
N LEU A 185 -2.86 36.11 -15.41
CA LEU A 185 -3.94 35.36 -14.77
C LEU A 185 -3.44 34.55 -13.58
N SER A 186 -2.27 33.92 -13.69
CA SER A 186 -1.63 33.17 -12.60
C SER A 186 -1.34 34.05 -11.40
N LEU A 187 -0.92 35.30 -11.62
CA LEU A 187 -0.72 36.28 -10.54
C LEU A 187 -2.03 36.80 -9.94
N ALA A 188 -3.13 36.79 -10.71
CA ALA A 188 -4.45 37.22 -10.22
C ALA A 188 -5.12 36.15 -9.35
N VAL A 189 -4.87 34.86 -9.62
CA VAL A 189 -5.39 33.76 -8.81
C VAL A 189 -4.52 33.58 -7.56
N THR A 190 -4.85 34.32 -6.51
CA THR A 190 -4.05 34.35 -5.26
C THR A 190 -4.67 33.51 -4.13
N ASP A 191 -5.95 33.20 -4.22
CA ASP A 191 -6.74 32.58 -3.15
C ASP A 191 -7.79 31.59 -3.67
N CYS A 192 -8.53 30.98 -2.73
CA CYS A 192 -9.58 30.01 -3.04
C CYS A 192 -10.72 30.63 -3.87
N THR A 193 -11.06 31.90 -3.66
CA THR A 193 -12.08 32.63 -4.43
C THR A 193 -11.65 32.75 -5.89
N GLY A 194 -10.43 33.21 -6.17
CA GLY A 194 -9.89 33.29 -7.52
C GLY A 194 -9.81 31.92 -8.21
N GLN A 195 -9.41 30.87 -7.49
CA GLN A 195 -9.38 29.49 -8.00
C GLN A 195 -10.78 29.00 -8.40
N THR A 196 -11.78 29.33 -7.58
CA THR A 196 -13.17 28.93 -7.80
C THR A 196 -13.78 29.70 -8.97
N LEU A 197 -13.57 31.02 -9.02
CA LEU A 197 -14.02 31.86 -10.12
C LEU A 197 -13.36 31.49 -11.44
N PHE A 198 -12.09 31.07 -11.41
CA PHE A 198 -11.41 30.55 -12.59
C PHE A 198 -12.18 29.35 -13.19
N ARG A 199 -12.58 28.36 -12.38
CA ARG A 199 -13.34 27.21 -12.91
C ARG A 199 -14.77 27.54 -13.28
N LEU A 200 -15.46 28.40 -12.52
CA LEU A 200 -16.85 28.79 -12.79
C LEU A 200 -16.98 29.59 -14.09
N ASN A 201 -15.93 30.30 -14.50
CA ASN A 201 -15.88 31.08 -15.73
C ASN A 201 -15.17 30.31 -16.87
N ASN A 202 -15.30 28.98 -16.89
CA ASN A 202 -14.78 28.10 -17.95
C ASN A 202 -13.26 28.20 -18.19
N GLY A 203 -12.46 28.63 -17.21
CA GLY A 203 -11.02 28.85 -17.38
C GLY A 203 -10.26 27.64 -17.91
N PHE A 204 -10.58 26.43 -17.42
CA PHE A 204 -9.98 25.20 -17.95
C PHE A 204 -10.29 24.99 -19.43
N SER A 205 -11.53 25.22 -19.86
CA SER A 205 -11.95 25.02 -21.24
C SER A 205 -11.42 26.11 -22.17
N ILE A 206 -11.43 27.37 -21.75
CA ILE A 206 -10.94 28.50 -22.55
C ILE A 206 -9.47 28.27 -22.91
N ILE A 207 -8.69 27.81 -21.93
CA ILE A 207 -7.26 27.56 -22.11
C ILE A 207 -7.01 26.25 -22.86
N SER A 208 -7.72 25.16 -22.53
CA SER A 208 -7.47 23.86 -23.17
C SER A 208 -8.00 23.74 -24.60
N SER A 209 -9.10 24.44 -24.91
CA SER A 209 -9.73 24.40 -26.25
C SER A 209 -9.10 25.40 -27.22
N ASN A 210 -8.16 26.23 -26.78
CA ASN A 210 -7.42 27.13 -27.64
C ASN A 210 -6.41 26.36 -28.49
N ASP A 211 -6.48 26.44 -29.82
CA ASP A 211 -5.61 25.66 -30.71
C ASP A 211 -4.12 25.96 -30.53
N THR A 212 -3.76 27.22 -30.23
CA THR A 212 -2.36 27.59 -29.99
C THR A 212 -1.87 26.93 -28.69
N VAL A 213 -2.63 27.04 -27.60
CA VAL A 213 -2.25 26.41 -26.32
C VAL A 213 -2.24 24.88 -26.44
N ARG A 214 -3.27 24.30 -27.06
CA ARG A 214 -3.41 22.86 -27.29
C ARG A 214 -2.22 22.29 -28.08
N SER A 215 -1.88 22.91 -29.21
CA SER A 215 -0.78 22.45 -30.06
C SER A 215 0.59 22.56 -29.36
N CYS A 216 0.80 23.60 -28.54
CA CYS A 216 2.00 23.70 -27.72
C CYS A 216 2.06 22.59 -26.65
N LEU A 217 0.95 22.31 -25.95
CA LEU A 217 0.88 21.26 -24.91
C LEU A 217 1.07 19.85 -25.47
N LEU A 218 0.53 19.60 -26.67
CA LEU A 218 0.72 18.34 -27.39
C LEU A 218 2.10 18.25 -28.08
N GLN A 219 2.93 19.29 -27.98
CA GLN A 219 4.25 19.37 -28.61
C GLN A 219 4.19 19.18 -30.14
N GLU A 220 3.10 19.63 -30.79
CA GLU A 220 2.87 19.52 -32.23
C GLU A 220 3.68 20.55 -33.04
N THR A 221 4.20 21.59 -32.39
CA THR A 221 4.89 22.70 -33.04
C THR A 221 6.29 22.91 -32.47
N LYS A 222 7.20 23.46 -33.28
CA LYS A 222 8.58 23.82 -32.87
C LYS A 222 8.75 25.32 -32.59
N ASP A 223 7.65 26.06 -32.44
CA ASP A 223 7.73 27.50 -32.14
C ASP A 223 8.43 27.70 -30.78
N PRO A 224 9.53 28.49 -30.71
CA PRO A 224 10.17 28.81 -29.43
C PRO A 224 9.20 29.37 -28.38
N GLY A 225 8.18 30.13 -28.80
CA GLY A 225 7.15 30.68 -27.90
C GLY A 225 6.28 29.60 -27.26
N CYS A 226 6.14 28.42 -27.88
CA CYS A 226 5.34 27.34 -27.32
C CYS A 226 5.93 26.76 -26.03
N GLN A 227 7.26 26.73 -25.89
CA GLN A 227 7.90 26.19 -24.69
C GLN A 227 7.58 27.06 -23.47
N GLN A 228 7.70 28.38 -23.63
CA GLN A 228 7.38 29.33 -22.57
C GLN A 228 5.88 29.31 -22.26
N LEU A 229 5.02 29.22 -23.28
CA LEU A 229 3.59 29.04 -23.09
C LEU A 229 3.24 27.78 -22.30
N CYS A 230 3.88 26.64 -22.58
CA CYS A 230 3.70 25.40 -21.83
C CYS A 230 4.11 25.55 -20.35
N VAL A 231 5.25 26.19 -20.09
CA VAL A 231 5.71 26.48 -18.73
C VAL A 231 4.69 27.35 -18.00
N SER A 232 4.19 28.42 -18.63
CA SER A 232 3.22 29.33 -18.02
C SER A 232 1.86 28.67 -17.80
N ALA A 233 1.41 27.81 -18.71
CA ALA A 233 0.20 27.00 -18.55
C ALA A 233 0.31 26.01 -17.37
N LEU A 234 1.43 25.27 -17.26
CA LEU A 234 1.67 24.34 -16.16
C LEU A 234 1.74 25.07 -14.81
N LYS A 235 2.36 26.25 -14.76
CA LYS A 235 2.39 27.11 -13.56
C LYS A 235 1.00 27.56 -13.16
N LEU A 236 0.21 28.07 -14.10
CA LEU A 236 -1.18 28.45 -13.84
C LEU A 236 -1.97 27.25 -13.28
N TRP A 237 -1.81 26.06 -13.87
CA TRP A 237 -2.49 24.86 -13.38
C TRP A 237 -2.10 24.48 -11.96
N ARG A 238 -0.82 24.63 -11.58
CA ARG A 238 -0.39 24.44 -10.20
C ARG A 238 -1.06 25.43 -9.26
N VAL A 239 -1.15 26.70 -9.66
CA VAL A 239 -1.80 27.76 -8.88
C VAL A 239 -3.31 27.48 -8.72
N VAL A 240 -4.02 27.17 -9.80
CA VAL A 240 -5.47 26.92 -9.73
C VAL A 240 -5.82 25.61 -9.03
N CYS A 241 -4.95 24.60 -9.07
CA CYS A 241 -5.18 23.29 -8.44
C CYS A 241 -4.64 23.21 -7.00
N GLY A 242 -3.81 24.16 -6.57
CA GLY A 242 -3.18 24.17 -5.24
C GLY A 242 -4.20 24.19 -4.12
N GLY A 243 -4.34 23.07 -3.40
CA GLY A 243 -5.33 22.93 -2.33
C GLY A 243 -6.80 22.93 -2.79
N ASN A 244 -7.07 22.82 -4.10
CA ASN A 244 -8.43 22.80 -4.64
C ASN A 244 -8.70 21.49 -5.40
N ASP A 245 -9.40 20.57 -4.73
CA ASP A 245 -9.65 19.21 -5.22
C ASP A 245 -10.58 19.16 -6.45
N GLU A 246 -11.57 20.03 -6.54
CA GLU A 246 -12.45 20.06 -7.71
C GLU A 246 -11.70 20.60 -8.94
N ASN A 247 -10.83 21.61 -8.77
CA ASN A 247 -9.97 22.08 -9.84
C ASN A 247 -9.01 20.99 -10.32
N GLN A 248 -8.42 20.21 -9.42
CA GLN A 248 -7.62 19.04 -9.77
C GLN A 248 -8.42 18.03 -10.60
N LYS A 249 -9.63 17.69 -10.15
CA LYS A 249 -10.54 16.78 -10.87
C LYS A 249 -10.93 17.29 -12.25
N MET A 250 -11.23 18.58 -12.39
CA MET A 250 -11.55 19.22 -13.66
C MET A 250 -10.38 19.18 -14.64
N LEU A 251 -9.18 19.56 -14.18
CA LEU A 251 -7.98 19.60 -15.01
C LEU A 251 -7.62 18.20 -15.55
N ILE A 252 -7.53 17.20 -14.68
CA ILE A 252 -7.12 15.84 -15.07
C ILE A 252 -8.20 15.09 -15.86
N THR A 253 -9.45 15.58 -15.87
CA THR A 253 -10.52 15.03 -16.70
C THR A 253 -10.48 15.62 -18.12
N CYS A 254 -9.81 16.75 -18.33
CA CYS A 254 -9.66 17.36 -19.65
C CYS A 254 -8.88 16.42 -20.60
N PRO A 255 -9.44 16.08 -21.79
CA PRO A 255 -8.82 15.12 -22.71
C PRO A 255 -7.40 15.50 -23.16
N VAL A 256 -7.17 16.78 -23.47
CA VAL A 256 -5.86 17.29 -23.91
C VAL A 256 -4.81 17.11 -22.81
N ILE A 257 -5.18 17.33 -21.56
CA ILE A 257 -4.29 17.17 -20.41
C ILE A 257 -3.96 15.70 -20.16
N ARG A 258 -4.97 14.83 -20.23
CA ARG A 258 -4.77 13.39 -20.07
C ARG A 258 -3.78 12.82 -21.09
N GLN A 259 -3.79 13.35 -22.30
CA GLN A 259 -2.86 12.98 -23.36
C GLN A 259 -1.49 13.61 -23.12
N SER A 260 -1.42 14.93 -22.94
CA SER A 260 -0.15 15.67 -22.90
C SER A 260 0.66 15.49 -21.60
N ILE A 261 0.04 15.39 -20.42
CA ILE A 261 0.77 15.49 -19.14
C ILE A 261 1.81 14.39 -18.96
N VAL A 262 1.51 13.18 -19.45
CA VAL A 262 2.44 12.05 -19.39
C VAL A 262 3.59 12.25 -20.37
N ASP A 263 3.33 12.78 -21.56
CA ASP A 263 4.35 13.02 -22.60
C ASP A 263 5.27 14.21 -22.26
N LEU A 264 4.72 15.22 -21.57
CA LEU A 264 5.47 16.39 -21.09
C LEU A 264 6.57 16.02 -20.07
N LEU A 265 6.43 14.91 -19.35
CA LEU A 265 7.52 14.37 -18.51
C LEU A 265 8.77 14.06 -19.32
N THR A 266 8.62 13.69 -20.59
CA THR A 266 9.74 13.35 -21.49
C THR A 266 10.17 14.49 -22.40
N SER A 267 9.62 15.70 -22.24
CA SER A 267 9.96 16.86 -23.09
C SER A 267 11.47 17.13 -23.13
N GLU A 268 11.97 17.57 -24.28
CA GLU A 268 13.37 17.97 -24.46
C GLU A 268 13.72 19.19 -23.57
N HIS A 269 12.73 20.03 -23.29
CA HIS A 269 12.90 21.26 -22.51
C HIS A 269 12.86 20.99 -21.00
N VAL A 270 13.93 21.36 -20.32
CA VAL A 270 14.10 21.15 -18.87
C VAL A 270 12.98 21.85 -18.09
N ALA A 271 12.71 23.12 -18.37
CA ALA A 271 11.71 23.92 -17.66
C ALA A 271 10.30 23.32 -17.75
N VAL A 272 9.90 22.79 -18.93
CA VAL A 272 8.62 22.12 -19.12
C VAL A 272 8.53 20.86 -18.24
N ARG A 273 9.60 20.05 -18.20
CA ARG A 273 9.68 18.88 -17.34
C ARG A 273 9.61 19.23 -15.85
N GLU A 274 10.28 20.29 -15.42
CA GLU A 274 10.25 20.75 -14.02
C GLU A 274 8.83 21.14 -13.59
N GLU A 275 8.13 21.94 -14.38
CA GLU A 275 6.77 22.35 -14.05
C GLU A 275 5.77 21.20 -14.14
N CYS A 276 5.94 20.28 -15.09
CA CYS A 276 5.11 19.08 -15.19
C CYS A 276 5.29 18.18 -13.96
N LEU A 277 6.53 17.94 -13.53
CA LEU A 277 6.83 17.21 -12.30
C LEU A 277 6.26 17.92 -11.07
N ALA A 278 6.36 19.24 -11.00
CA ALA A 278 5.82 20.00 -9.87
C ALA A 278 4.28 19.92 -9.81
N LEU A 279 3.60 19.93 -10.96
CA LEU A 279 2.15 19.69 -11.03
C LEU A 279 1.79 18.27 -10.60
N LEU A 280 2.47 17.24 -11.10
CA LEU A 280 2.20 15.85 -10.70
C LEU A 280 2.55 15.59 -9.23
N ASN A 281 3.55 16.29 -8.68
CA ASN A 281 3.89 16.22 -7.26
C ASN A 281 2.74 16.74 -6.40
N LEU A 282 2.07 17.83 -6.81
CA LEU A 282 0.87 18.36 -6.15
C LEU A 282 -0.24 17.30 -6.07
N TYR A 283 -0.52 16.57 -7.17
CA TYR A 283 -1.47 15.45 -7.13
C TYR A 283 -1.00 14.30 -6.22
N SER A 284 0.30 14.03 -6.18
CA SER A 284 0.86 12.89 -5.45
C SER A 284 0.75 13.03 -3.93
N GLN A 285 0.72 14.27 -3.41
CA GLN A 285 0.73 14.54 -1.97
C GLN A 285 -0.57 14.11 -1.27
N MET A 286 -1.71 14.21 -1.95
CA MET A 286 -3.03 13.93 -1.37
C MET A 286 -3.63 12.61 -1.89
N PRO A 287 -4.30 11.80 -1.04
CA PRO A 287 -4.94 10.55 -1.48
C PRO A 287 -5.98 10.74 -2.59
N HIS A 288 -6.74 11.84 -2.57
CA HIS A 288 -7.70 12.17 -3.63
C HIS A 288 -6.99 12.43 -4.97
N GLY A 289 -5.97 13.31 -4.98
CA GLY A 289 -5.17 13.59 -6.18
C GLY A 289 -4.52 12.34 -6.78
N ARG A 290 -3.97 11.43 -5.95
CA ARG A 290 -3.43 10.15 -6.42
C ARG A 290 -4.50 9.29 -7.09
N ARG A 291 -5.68 9.14 -6.47
CA ARG A 291 -6.79 8.37 -7.05
C ARG A 291 -7.21 8.92 -8.41
N LEU A 292 -7.31 10.25 -8.55
CA LEU A 292 -7.64 10.89 -9.82
C LEU A 292 -6.62 10.54 -10.92
N VAL A 293 -5.33 10.64 -10.62
CA VAL A 293 -4.26 10.32 -11.59
C VAL A 293 -4.30 8.84 -11.98
N ILE A 294 -4.44 7.93 -11.01
CA ILE A 294 -4.53 6.47 -11.24
C ILE A 294 -5.74 6.12 -12.12
N ASP A 295 -6.85 6.82 -11.96
CA ASP A 295 -8.09 6.55 -12.65
C ASP A 295 -8.14 7.13 -14.08
N LYS A 296 -7.40 8.22 -14.33
CA LYS A 296 -7.51 8.98 -15.58
C LYS A 296 -6.31 8.83 -16.51
N LEU A 297 -5.11 8.57 -15.98
CA LEU A 297 -3.89 8.44 -16.77
C LEU A 297 -3.55 6.98 -17.09
N ASN A 298 -2.76 6.78 -18.14
CA ASN A 298 -2.17 5.48 -18.45
C ASN A 298 -1.02 5.20 -17.48
N GLY A 299 -1.25 4.35 -16.47
CA GLY A 299 -0.28 4.04 -15.42
C GLY A 299 1.06 3.51 -15.94
N HIS A 300 1.05 2.70 -17.01
CA HIS A 300 2.27 2.17 -17.64
C HIS A 300 3.14 3.29 -18.22
N MET A 301 2.57 4.14 -19.08
CA MET A 301 3.30 5.25 -19.69
C MET A 301 3.75 6.27 -18.65
N PHE A 302 2.90 6.52 -17.65
CA PHE A 302 3.22 7.41 -16.53
C PHE A 302 4.46 6.96 -15.77
N VAL A 303 4.55 5.69 -15.36
CA VAL A 303 5.72 5.17 -14.64
C VAL A 303 6.96 5.10 -15.52
N ARG A 304 6.81 4.66 -16.77
CA ARG A 304 7.92 4.65 -17.73
C ARG A 304 8.55 6.03 -17.90
N ASN A 305 7.72 7.06 -18.08
CA ASN A 305 8.19 8.43 -18.28
C ASN A 305 8.75 9.05 -16.98
N LEU A 306 8.17 8.72 -15.81
CA LEU A 306 8.77 9.07 -14.52
C LEU A 306 10.15 8.44 -14.33
N MET A 307 10.31 7.16 -14.65
CA MET A 307 11.61 6.48 -14.56
C MET A 307 12.63 7.07 -15.54
N ALA A 308 12.21 7.49 -16.73
CA ALA A 308 13.08 8.24 -17.65
C ALA A 308 13.56 9.57 -17.05
N CYS A 309 12.74 10.28 -16.27
CA CYS A 309 13.16 11.47 -15.52
C CYS A 309 14.18 11.14 -14.43
N ILE A 310 13.98 10.04 -13.71
CA ILE A 310 14.87 9.58 -12.63
C ILE A 310 16.26 9.22 -13.19
N LEU A 311 16.32 8.64 -14.38
CA LEU A 311 17.58 8.23 -15.03
C LEU A 311 18.38 9.39 -15.64
N LYS A 312 17.84 10.61 -15.75
CA LYS A 312 18.55 11.76 -16.37
C LYS A 312 19.54 12.40 -15.36
N PRO A 313 20.87 12.27 -15.55
CA PRO A 313 21.86 12.56 -14.50
C PRO A 313 22.09 14.05 -14.19
N LYS A 314 21.62 14.98 -15.05
CA LYS A 314 21.98 16.42 -14.94
C LYS A 314 21.01 17.26 -14.09
N HIS A 315 19.96 16.66 -13.52
CA HIS A 315 18.87 17.42 -12.89
C HIS A 315 18.42 16.82 -11.55
N HIS A 316 19.22 17.00 -10.49
CA HIS A 316 18.99 16.36 -9.19
C HIS A 316 17.60 16.66 -8.60
N GLN A 317 17.12 17.90 -8.72
CA GLN A 317 15.79 18.28 -8.22
C GLN A 317 14.65 17.57 -8.97
N GLN A 318 14.77 17.39 -10.29
CA GLN A 318 13.82 16.63 -11.09
C GLN A 318 13.80 15.16 -10.67
N GLN A 319 14.98 14.56 -10.48
CA GLN A 319 15.10 13.16 -10.08
C GLN A 319 14.46 12.92 -8.72
N ASN A 320 14.76 13.75 -7.72
CA ASN A 320 14.19 13.64 -6.38
C ASN A 320 12.65 13.79 -6.40
N THR A 321 12.14 14.76 -7.16
CA THR A 321 10.69 14.96 -7.30
C THR A 321 10.03 13.76 -7.98
N ALA A 322 10.63 13.22 -9.04
CA ALA A 322 10.10 12.06 -9.76
C ALA A 322 10.08 10.79 -8.89
N VAL A 323 11.15 10.54 -8.12
CA VAL A 323 11.17 9.43 -7.14
C VAL A 323 10.11 9.63 -6.07
N LYS A 324 9.93 10.86 -5.57
CA LYS A 324 8.93 11.13 -4.54
C LYS A 324 7.50 10.89 -5.05
N ILE A 325 7.21 11.29 -6.29
CA ILE A 325 5.95 10.96 -6.96
C ILE A 325 5.77 9.45 -6.99
N LEU A 326 6.75 8.70 -7.50
CA LEU A 326 6.68 7.24 -7.58
C LEU A 326 6.42 6.59 -6.21
N GLU A 327 7.13 7.03 -5.16
CA GLU A 327 6.96 6.55 -3.79
C GLU A 327 5.55 6.81 -3.26
N ASN A 328 5.01 8.02 -3.48
CA ASN A 328 3.66 8.38 -3.06
C ASN A 328 2.59 7.52 -3.76
N PHE A 329 2.74 7.28 -5.06
CA PHE A 329 1.82 6.41 -5.82
C PHE A 329 1.97 4.94 -5.45
N ALA A 330 3.16 4.46 -5.10
CA ALA A 330 3.40 3.10 -4.65
C ALA A 330 2.64 2.72 -3.36
N ALA A 331 2.14 3.70 -2.59
CA ALA A 331 1.27 3.46 -1.45
C ALA A 331 -0.16 3.04 -1.84
N GLU A 332 -0.58 3.28 -3.09
CA GLU A 332 -1.94 3.01 -3.55
C GLU A 332 -2.07 1.60 -4.14
N THR A 333 -2.93 0.76 -3.55
CA THR A 333 -3.13 -0.63 -4.01
C THR A 333 -3.54 -0.71 -5.48
N LYS A 334 -4.41 0.20 -5.94
CA LYS A 334 -4.87 0.24 -7.34
C LYS A 334 -3.74 0.56 -8.32
N PHE A 335 -2.79 1.41 -7.91
CA PHE A 335 -1.61 1.72 -8.71
C PHE A 335 -0.71 0.49 -8.84
N CYS A 336 -0.42 -0.21 -7.74
CA CYS A 336 0.35 -1.44 -7.77
C CYS A 336 -0.30 -2.50 -8.67
N LEU A 337 -1.63 -2.64 -8.62
CA LEU A 337 -2.38 -3.55 -9.49
C LEU A 337 -2.17 -3.26 -10.99
N GLN A 338 -2.19 -1.99 -11.38
CA GLN A 338 -1.95 -1.57 -12.78
C GLN A 338 -0.52 -1.84 -13.26
N LEU A 339 0.45 -1.92 -12.35
CA LEU A 339 1.86 -2.09 -12.70
C LEU A 339 2.32 -3.55 -12.76
N ARG A 340 1.56 -4.51 -12.22
CA ARG A 340 2.00 -5.92 -12.09
C ARG A 340 2.53 -6.52 -13.39
N ASP A 341 1.87 -6.25 -14.51
CA ASP A 341 2.19 -6.86 -15.82
C ASP A 341 3.31 -6.11 -16.57
N VAL A 342 3.57 -4.86 -16.22
CA VAL A 342 4.53 -3.97 -16.92
C VAL A 342 5.75 -3.59 -16.07
N LEU A 343 5.82 -4.13 -14.85
CA LEU A 343 6.83 -3.79 -13.83
C LEU A 343 8.26 -4.01 -14.34
N LYS A 344 8.48 -5.08 -15.10
CA LYS A 344 9.81 -5.48 -15.57
C LYS A 344 10.46 -4.40 -16.43
N ASP A 345 9.76 -3.96 -17.46
CA ASP A 345 10.25 -2.96 -18.41
C ASP A 345 10.21 -1.55 -17.82
N SER A 346 9.20 -1.27 -16.98
CA SER A 346 8.95 0.09 -16.48
C SER A 346 9.84 0.45 -15.30
N VAL A 347 10.11 -0.49 -14.38
CA VAL A 347 10.78 -0.22 -13.10
C VAL A 347 12.03 -1.08 -12.92
N ILE A 348 11.92 -2.41 -13.09
CA ILE A 348 13.03 -3.34 -12.75
C ILE A 348 14.26 -3.05 -13.62
N GLY A 349 14.13 -3.03 -14.95
CA GLY A 349 15.26 -2.79 -15.85
C GLY A 349 16.01 -1.47 -15.58
N PRO A 350 15.30 -0.32 -15.50
CA PRO A 350 15.90 0.96 -15.07
C PRO A 350 16.58 0.89 -13.68
N PHE A 351 15.94 0.24 -12.72
CA PHE A 351 16.43 0.13 -11.34
C PHE A 351 17.71 -0.71 -11.26
N THR A 352 17.77 -1.85 -11.94
CA THR A 352 18.97 -2.71 -11.97
C THR A 352 20.13 -2.03 -12.68
N THR A 353 19.85 -1.25 -13.73
CA THR A 353 20.87 -0.46 -14.44
C THR A 353 21.54 0.58 -13.52
N LEU A 354 20.76 1.24 -12.66
CA LEU A 354 21.28 2.18 -11.66
C LEU A 354 22.08 1.46 -10.56
N LEU A 355 21.57 0.34 -10.04
CA LEU A 355 22.25 -0.46 -9.02
C LEU A 355 23.58 -1.03 -9.51
N ALA A 356 23.72 -1.33 -10.80
CA ALA A 356 24.96 -1.83 -11.38
C ALA A 356 26.04 -0.74 -11.52
N ASN A 357 25.66 0.54 -11.55
CA ASN A 357 26.54 1.67 -11.86
C ASN A 357 26.42 2.78 -10.80
N ILE A 358 26.77 2.47 -9.55
CA ILE A 358 26.70 3.43 -8.45
C ILE A 358 27.85 4.44 -8.53
N SER A 359 27.53 5.72 -8.40
CA SER A 359 28.48 6.83 -8.47
C SER A 359 28.06 7.97 -7.53
N GLU A 360 28.96 8.92 -7.27
CA GLU A 360 28.61 10.12 -6.48
C GLU A 360 27.42 10.89 -7.08
N ALA A 361 27.28 10.89 -8.41
CA ALA A 361 26.21 11.61 -9.10
C ALA A 361 24.81 11.02 -8.88
N ASN A 362 24.69 9.71 -8.59
CA ASN A 362 23.37 9.04 -8.47
C ASN A 362 23.05 8.52 -7.06
N ARG A 363 23.98 8.62 -6.10
CA ARG A 363 23.80 8.07 -4.74
C ARG A 363 22.54 8.54 -4.03
N HIS A 364 22.22 9.84 -4.14
CA HIS A 364 21.07 10.45 -3.45
C HIS A 364 19.74 9.95 -4.02
N VAL A 365 19.67 9.83 -5.34
CA VAL A 365 18.48 9.36 -6.06
C VAL A 365 18.27 7.87 -5.82
N LEU A 366 19.34 7.08 -5.83
CA LEU A 366 19.28 5.64 -5.63
C LEU A 366 18.74 5.27 -4.25
N THR A 367 19.16 5.99 -3.21
CA THR A 367 18.67 5.81 -1.84
C THR A 367 17.13 5.94 -1.78
N SER A 368 16.60 6.99 -2.40
CA SER A 368 15.15 7.25 -2.45
C SER A 368 14.43 6.24 -3.35
N LEU A 369 15.05 5.84 -4.46
CA LEU A 369 14.47 4.88 -5.40
C LEU A 369 14.35 3.48 -4.78
N ILE A 370 15.33 3.05 -3.99
CA ILE A 370 15.25 1.80 -3.21
C ILE A 370 14.04 1.83 -2.27
N SER A 371 13.78 2.96 -1.60
CA SER A 371 12.58 3.15 -0.76
C SER A 371 11.29 3.00 -1.59
N ALA A 372 11.21 3.68 -2.73
CA ALA A 372 10.05 3.61 -3.62
C ALA A 372 9.77 2.18 -4.13
N VAL A 373 10.81 1.45 -4.55
CA VAL A 373 10.71 0.03 -4.93
C VAL A 373 10.29 -0.83 -3.74
N GLY A 374 10.78 -0.53 -2.53
CA GLY A 374 10.35 -1.18 -1.29
C GLY A 374 8.87 -0.96 -0.97
N CYS A 375 8.32 0.22 -1.25
CA CYS A 375 6.88 0.49 -1.16
C CYS A 375 6.09 -0.33 -2.18
N LEU A 376 6.54 -0.41 -3.43
CA LEU A 376 5.90 -1.24 -4.46
C LEU A 376 5.91 -2.73 -4.05
N ALA A 377 7.02 -3.21 -3.48
CA ALA A 377 7.17 -4.58 -2.98
C ALA A 377 6.33 -4.91 -1.72
N ARG A 378 5.49 -3.99 -1.24
CA ARG A 378 4.42 -4.34 -0.29
C ARG A 378 3.30 -5.13 -0.96
N ASP A 379 3.11 -4.95 -2.27
CA ASP A 379 2.23 -5.80 -3.07
C ASP A 379 2.86 -7.18 -3.29
N ASP A 380 2.11 -8.24 -2.97
CA ASP A 380 2.65 -9.60 -2.98
C ASP A 380 3.08 -10.09 -4.37
N VAL A 381 2.38 -9.67 -5.43
CA VAL A 381 2.72 -10.07 -6.80
C VAL A 381 3.98 -9.33 -7.27
N ILE A 382 4.06 -8.03 -6.98
CA ILE A 382 5.28 -7.25 -7.26
C ILE A 382 6.48 -7.82 -6.49
N ARG A 383 6.30 -8.14 -5.20
CA ARG A 383 7.33 -8.77 -4.37
C ARG A 383 7.78 -10.11 -4.95
N HIS A 384 6.82 -10.94 -5.36
CA HIS A 384 7.10 -12.22 -6.00
C HIS A 384 7.91 -12.03 -7.29
N ASN A 385 7.52 -11.08 -8.15
CA ASN A 385 8.22 -10.79 -9.41
C ASN A 385 9.66 -10.33 -9.18
N LEU A 386 9.90 -9.41 -8.24
CA LEU A 386 11.24 -8.97 -7.85
C LEU A 386 12.10 -10.10 -7.26
N SER A 387 11.47 -11.02 -6.52
CA SER A 387 12.17 -12.15 -5.88
C SER A 387 12.59 -13.24 -6.88
N HIS A 388 11.99 -13.27 -8.08
CA HIS A 388 12.26 -14.24 -9.13
C HIS A 388 12.99 -13.63 -10.34
N ASP A 389 13.43 -12.37 -10.27
CA ASP A 389 14.14 -11.71 -11.37
C ASP A 389 15.68 -11.83 -11.20
N PRO A 390 16.39 -12.57 -12.07
CA PRO A 390 17.82 -12.82 -11.91
C PRO A 390 18.69 -11.57 -12.04
N GLU A 391 18.33 -10.65 -12.94
CA GLU A 391 19.10 -9.41 -13.13
C GLU A 391 18.98 -8.50 -11.89
N CYS A 392 17.84 -8.52 -11.21
CA CYS A 392 17.63 -7.81 -9.95
C CYS A 392 18.58 -8.30 -8.84
N TRP A 393 18.65 -9.61 -8.62
CA TRP A 393 19.51 -10.17 -7.57
C TRP A 393 21.00 -10.07 -7.88
N LYS A 394 21.37 -10.24 -9.15
CA LYS A 394 22.72 -9.94 -9.62
C LYS A 394 23.10 -8.47 -9.36
N ALA A 395 22.20 -7.53 -9.65
CA ALA A 395 22.42 -6.11 -9.38
C ALA A 395 22.54 -5.81 -7.88
N PHE A 396 21.78 -6.48 -7.01
CA PHE A 396 21.93 -6.35 -5.55
C PHE A 396 23.32 -6.77 -5.06
N VAL A 397 23.83 -7.91 -5.54
CA VAL A 397 25.18 -8.38 -5.18
C VAL A 397 26.25 -7.38 -5.64
N VAL A 398 26.13 -6.87 -6.87
CA VAL A 398 27.04 -5.85 -7.41
C VAL A 398 26.98 -4.56 -6.59
N ALA A 399 25.78 -4.09 -6.26
CA ALA A 399 25.55 -2.86 -5.49
C ALA A 399 26.15 -2.95 -4.08
N ILE A 400 25.92 -4.06 -3.36
CA ILE A 400 26.51 -4.25 -2.01
C ILE A 400 28.04 -4.21 -2.09
N ARG A 401 28.64 -4.90 -3.06
CA ARG A 401 30.09 -4.89 -3.26
C ARG A 401 30.62 -3.49 -3.52
N GLN A 402 29.99 -2.74 -4.43
CA GLN A 402 30.41 -1.38 -4.77
C GLN A 402 30.28 -0.44 -3.57
N CYS A 403 29.13 -0.45 -2.90
CA CYS A 403 28.91 0.42 -1.75
C CYS A 403 29.84 0.09 -0.58
N SER A 404 30.19 -1.18 -0.38
CA SER A 404 31.15 -1.59 0.66
C SER A 404 32.57 -1.09 0.36
N ALA A 405 32.95 -1.01 -0.92
CA ALA A 405 34.26 -0.50 -1.34
C ALA A 405 34.34 1.03 -1.26
N CYS A 406 33.23 1.74 -1.50
CA CYS A 406 33.16 3.20 -1.50
C CYS A 406 32.62 3.83 -0.19
N ASP A 407 32.30 3.01 0.81
CA ASP A 407 31.69 3.40 2.09
C ASP A 407 30.34 4.16 1.96
N TYR A 408 29.52 3.80 0.97
CA TYR A 408 28.19 4.40 0.74
C TYR A 408 27.10 3.78 1.63
N LYS A 409 27.20 4.03 2.94
CA LYS A 409 26.30 3.46 3.96
C LYS A 409 24.85 3.88 3.78
N GLU A 410 24.61 5.08 3.27
CA GLU A 410 23.27 5.61 2.97
C GLU A 410 22.51 4.76 1.96
N ILE A 411 23.22 4.06 1.05
CA ILE A 411 22.62 3.13 0.09
C ILE A 411 22.53 1.72 0.68
N ILE A 412 23.57 1.26 1.38
CA ILE A 412 23.62 -0.09 1.98
C ILE A 412 22.43 -0.32 2.89
N TYR A 413 22.13 0.62 3.79
CA TYR A 413 21.09 0.46 4.78
C TYR A 413 19.69 0.17 4.17
N PRO A 414 19.14 0.99 3.26
CA PRO A 414 17.87 0.69 2.61
C PRO A 414 17.96 -0.51 1.65
N LEU A 415 19.10 -0.74 0.99
CA LEU A 415 19.29 -1.88 0.08
C LEU A 415 19.15 -3.22 0.83
N LEU A 416 19.82 -3.36 1.97
CA LEU A 416 19.69 -4.53 2.83
C LEU A 416 18.24 -4.67 3.33
N GLY A 417 17.58 -3.56 3.65
CA GLY A 417 16.17 -3.53 4.01
C GLY A 417 15.24 -4.10 2.93
N LEU A 418 15.47 -3.72 1.66
CA LEU A 418 14.74 -4.26 0.52
C LEU A 418 15.01 -5.76 0.34
N ILE A 419 16.27 -6.18 0.41
CA ILE A 419 16.66 -7.60 0.27
C ILE A 419 16.00 -8.46 1.34
N ILE A 420 15.94 -8.02 2.61
CA ILE A 420 15.24 -8.74 3.68
C ILE A 420 13.77 -8.96 3.31
N ASN A 421 13.09 -7.92 2.81
CA ASN A 421 11.68 -8.00 2.41
C ASN A 421 11.47 -9.00 1.28
N LEU A 422 12.28 -8.91 0.21
CA LEU A 422 12.20 -9.83 -0.93
C LEU A 422 12.55 -11.28 -0.53
N SER A 423 13.50 -11.47 0.38
CA SER A 423 13.93 -12.78 0.89
C SER A 423 12.89 -13.51 1.74
N THR A 424 11.74 -12.89 2.03
CA THR A 424 10.61 -13.59 2.65
C THR A 424 9.92 -14.56 1.70
N VAL A 425 10.11 -14.38 0.38
CA VAL A 425 9.62 -15.27 -0.66
C VAL A 425 10.70 -16.32 -0.94
N SER A 426 10.30 -17.60 -0.99
CA SER A 426 11.19 -18.67 -1.42
C SER A 426 11.40 -18.59 -2.92
N SER A 427 12.65 -18.54 -3.39
CA SER A 427 12.96 -18.42 -4.82
C SER A 427 14.27 -19.11 -5.18
N PRO A 428 14.31 -19.88 -6.29
CA PRO A 428 15.55 -20.51 -6.77
C PRO A 428 16.62 -19.48 -7.14
N ILE A 429 16.21 -18.28 -7.57
CA ILE A 429 17.13 -17.18 -7.89
C ILE A 429 17.85 -16.67 -6.63
N ILE A 430 17.13 -16.60 -5.50
CA ILE A 430 17.73 -16.22 -4.22
C ILE A 430 18.74 -17.27 -3.77
N GLN A 431 18.40 -18.56 -3.93
CA GLN A 431 19.31 -19.67 -3.63
C GLN A 431 20.59 -19.58 -4.47
N GLU A 432 20.50 -19.30 -5.77
CA GLU A 432 21.65 -19.14 -6.67
C GLU A 432 22.63 -18.05 -6.20
N HIS A 433 22.10 -16.91 -5.74
CA HIS A 433 22.92 -15.78 -5.28
C HIS A 433 23.26 -15.80 -3.79
N ALA A 434 22.71 -16.76 -3.01
CA ALA A 434 22.78 -16.77 -1.55
C ALA A 434 24.21 -16.73 -1.01
N VAL A 435 25.11 -17.55 -1.55
CA VAL A 435 26.52 -17.62 -1.10
C VAL A 435 27.22 -16.27 -1.30
N SER A 436 27.09 -15.68 -2.49
CA SER A 436 27.71 -14.38 -2.81
C SER A 436 27.17 -13.26 -1.92
N LEU A 437 25.86 -13.22 -1.73
CA LEU A 437 25.19 -12.24 -0.87
C LEU A 437 25.61 -12.38 0.59
N CYS A 438 25.70 -13.62 1.10
CA CYS A 438 26.15 -13.93 2.45
C CYS A 438 27.61 -13.52 2.66
N ASN A 439 28.49 -13.75 1.67
CA ASN A 439 29.90 -13.35 1.77
C ASN A 439 30.06 -11.84 2.02
N TYR A 440 29.37 -10.99 1.24
CA TYR A 440 29.45 -9.54 1.44
C TYR A 440 28.77 -9.08 2.74
N THR A 441 27.62 -9.65 3.09
CA THR A 441 26.91 -9.28 4.32
C THR A 441 27.64 -9.71 5.60
N LEU A 442 28.44 -10.79 5.56
CA LEU A 442 29.35 -11.13 6.65
C LEU A 442 30.40 -10.04 6.91
N GLY A 443 30.94 -9.43 5.85
CA GLY A 443 31.85 -8.29 5.97
C GLY A 443 31.19 -7.10 6.68
N LEU A 444 29.92 -6.81 6.32
CA LEU A 444 29.15 -5.70 6.88
C LEU A 444 28.73 -5.89 8.35
N LEU A 445 28.75 -7.10 8.90
CA LEU A 445 28.50 -7.33 10.32
C LEU A 445 29.60 -6.77 11.23
N ARG A 446 30.76 -6.42 10.67
CA ARG A 446 31.87 -5.78 11.38
C ARG A 446 31.91 -4.26 11.18
N ASP A 447 30.86 -3.68 10.59
CA ASP A 447 30.74 -2.24 10.42
C ASP A 447 30.56 -1.53 11.78
N ASN A 448 30.81 -0.22 11.83
CA ASN A 448 30.60 0.61 13.01
C ASN A 448 29.14 1.09 13.14
N ASP A 449 28.34 1.02 12.08
CA ASP A 449 26.94 1.41 12.06
C ASP A 449 26.03 0.26 12.53
N GLY A 450 25.42 0.43 13.72
CA GLY A 450 24.53 -0.58 14.30
C GLY A 450 23.29 -0.90 13.45
N GLY A 451 22.84 0.03 12.60
CA GLY A 451 21.75 -0.19 11.67
C GLY A 451 22.15 -1.12 10.52
N VAL A 452 23.31 -0.90 9.92
CA VAL A 452 23.91 -1.76 8.89
C VAL A 452 24.17 -3.16 9.45
N ILE A 453 24.73 -3.28 10.66
CA ILE A 453 24.93 -4.58 11.33
C ILE A 453 23.59 -5.32 11.51
N THR A 454 22.56 -4.62 12.02
CA THR A 454 21.23 -5.19 12.24
C THR A 454 20.60 -5.69 10.94
N ARG A 455 20.69 -4.91 9.86
CA ARG A 455 20.14 -5.29 8.55
C ARG A 455 20.94 -6.40 7.90
N SER A 456 22.26 -6.43 8.08
CA SER A 456 23.11 -7.51 7.57
C SER A 456 22.77 -8.84 8.25
N ALA A 457 22.56 -8.84 9.57
CA ALA A 457 22.04 -10.01 10.30
C ALA A 457 20.65 -10.41 9.79
N GLY A 458 19.81 -9.42 9.47
CA GLY A 458 18.51 -9.63 8.85
C GLY A 458 18.59 -10.39 7.54
N VAL A 459 19.45 -9.96 6.61
CA VAL A 459 19.65 -10.64 5.32
C VAL A 459 20.07 -12.10 5.52
N LEU A 460 21.05 -12.36 6.39
CA LEU A 460 21.45 -13.73 6.71
C LEU A 460 20.27 -14.55 7.25
N SER A 461 19.49 -14.00 8.17
CA SER A 461 18.37 -14.70 8.79
C SER A 461 17.23 -15.06 7.82
N THR A 462 17.14 -14.38 6.66
CA THR A 462 16.11 -14.61 5.64
C THR A 462 16.60 -15.38 4.43
N VAL A 463 17.88 -15.24 4.06
CA VAL A 463 18.48 -15.88 2.88
C VAL A 463 18.97 -17.29 3.21
N LEU A 464 19.61 -17.49 4.36
CA LEU A 464 20.21 -18.78 4.71
C LEU A 464 19.23 -19.97 4.72
N PRO A 465 17.94 -19.84 5.15
CA PRO A 465 16.99 -20.94 5.07
C PRO A 465 16.76 -21.49 3.64
N GLN A 466 17.15 -20.73 2.61
CA GLN A 466 16.96 -21.08 1.21
C GLN A 466 18.16 -21.79 0.57
N SER A 467 19.34 -21.77 1.22
CA SER A 467 20.57 -22.40 0.66
C SER A 467 21.40 -23.07 1.76
N PRO A 468 21.45 -24.41 1.81
CA PRO A 468 22.35 -25.16 2.67
C PRO A 468 23.83 -24.81 2.43
N GLU A 469 24.21 -24.53 1.18
CA GLU A 469 25.57 -24.13 0.80
C GLU A 469 25.94 -22.79 1.44
N ALA A 470 25.03 -21.82 1.44
CA ALA A 470 25.23 -20.54 2.11
C ALA A 470 25.36 -20.70 3.64
N VAL A 471 24.63 -21.64 4.25
CA VAL A 471 24.78 -21.97 5.68
C VAL A 471 26.20 -22.46 5.99
N GLN A 472 26.72 -23.40 5.19
CA GLN A 472 28.10 -23.87 5.38
C GLN A 472 29.13 -22.75 5.19
N HIS A 473 28.92 -21.90 4.17
CA HIS A 473 29.79 -20.77 3.90
C HIS A 473 29.83 -19.78 5.07
N VAL A 474 28.69 -19.43 5.68
CA VAL A 474 28.70 -18.49 6.81
C VAL A 474 29.28 -19.07 8.10
N ILE A 475 29.15 -20.37 8.31
CA ILE A 475 29.78 -21.05 9.44
C ILE A 475 31.31 -20.97 9.32
N GLN A 476 31.86 -21.21 8.12
CA GLN A 476 33.29 -21.00 7.84
C GLN A 476 33.74 -19.54 8.04
N GLY A 477 32.81 -18.58 7.91
CA GLY A 477 33.02 -17.16 8.15
C GLY A 477 32.93 -16.71 9.61
N ASN A 478 32.95 -17.63 10.59
CA ASN A 478 32.81 -17.36 12.03
C ASN A 478 31.53 -16.59 12.40
N VAL A 479 30.42 -16.87 11.70
CA VAL A 479 29.13 -16.18 11.96
C VAL A 479 28.66 -16.35 13.41
N VAL A 480 29.00 -17.47 14.07
CA VAL A 480 28.59 -17.74 15.45
C VAL A 480 29.18 -16.70 16.41
N GLN A 481 30.49 -16.47 16.34
CA GLN A 481 31.17 -15.42 17.12
C GLN A 481 30.61 -14.02 16.83
N ILE A 482 30.30 -13.73 15.57
CA ILE A 482 29.81 -12.41 15.15
C ILE A 482 28.38 -12.15 15.66
N MET A 483 27.52 -13.16 15.70
CA MET A 483 26.12 -13.01 16.12
C MET A 483 25.93 -12.91 17.64
N LEU A 484 26.86 -13.48 18.43
CA LEU A 484 26.76 -13.52 19.88
C LEU A 484 26.65 -12.14 20.57
N PRO A 485 27.48 -11.13 20.21
CA PRO A 485 27.32 -9.78 20.73
C PRO A 485 25.93 -9.17 20.47
N LEU A 486 25.30 -9.51 19.34
CA LEU A 486 23.98 -8.99 18.96
C LEU A 486 22.84 -9.52 19.85
N LEU A 487 23.07 -10.64 20.54
CA LEU A 487 22.13 -11.15 21.54
C LEU A 487 22.18 -10.38 22.87
N LYS A 488 23.26 -9.61 23.12
CA LYS A 488 23.53 -8.99 24.43
C LYS A 488 23.20 -7.49 24.52
N GLY A 489 22.95 -6.76 23.42
CA GLY A 489 22.82 -5.30 23.55
C GLY A 489 22.47 -4.46 22.31
N THR A 490 22.07 -5.03 21.17
CA THR A 490 21.87 -4.25 19.92
C THR A 490 20.41 -4.01 19.53
N GLY A 491 19.47 -4.23 20.47
CA GLY A 491 18.03 -3.98 20.28
C GLY A 491 17.24 -5.20 19.80
N GLN A 492 15.92 -5.17 20.00
CA GLN A 492 15.04 -6.34 19.80
C GLN A 492 15.12 -6.94 18.39
N THR A 493 15.23 -6.09 17.36
CA THR A 493 15.30 -6.53 15.95
C THR A 493 16.61 -7.26 15.63
N ALA A 494 17.75 -6.76 16.11
CA ALA A 494 19.04 -7.41 15.93
C ALA A 494 19.07 -8.77 16.64
N THR A 495 18.53 -8.84 17.86
CA THR A 495 18.41 -10.09 18.61
C THR A 495 17.57 -11.12 17.87
N LYS A 496 16.43 -10.72 17.27
CA LYS A 496 15.58 -11.60 16.44
C LYS A 496 16.36 -12.22 15.28
N TYR A 497 17.08 -11.41 14.52
CA TYR A 497 17.82 -11.89 13.36
C TYR A 497 19.00 -12.76 13.78
N ALA A 498 19.75 -12.36 14.80
CA ALA A 498 20.89 -13.10 15.31
C ALA A 498 20.50 -14.49 15.83
N ILE A 499 19.45 -14.59 16.66
CA ILE A 499 19.03 -15.88 17.21
C ILE A 499 18.50 -16.83 16.13
N LYS A 500 17.77 -16.29 15.13
CA LYS A 500 17.29 -17.08 13.99
C LYS A 500 18.46 -17.63 13.16
N THR A 501 19.46 -16.79 12.87
CA THR A 501 20.67 -17.22 12.15
C THR A 501 21.45 -18.29 12.91
N LEU A 502 21.67 -18.12 14.21
CA LEU A 502 22.34 -19.11 15.06
C LEU A 502 21.56 -20.42 15.15
N THR A 503 20.23 -20.35 15.25
CA THR A 503 19.37 -21.55 15.29
C THR A 503 19.52 -22.38 14.02
N LEU A 504 19.61 -21.74 12.86
CA LEU A 504 19.84 -22.42 11.58
C LEU A 504 21.24 -23.03 11.48
N CYS A 505 22.29 -22.30 11.89
CA CYS A 505 23.66 -22.81 11.84
C CYS A 505 23.86 -24.01 12.79
N THR A 506 23.27 -23.94 13.99
CA THR A 506 23.32 -25.04 14.97
C THR A 506 22.49 -26.24 14.55
N ALA A 507 21.46 -26.08 13.70
CA ALA A 507 20.70 -27.20 13.19
C ALA A 507 21.58 -28.12 12.32
N THR A 508 22.43 -27.54 11.47
CA THR A 508 23.12 -28.23 10.38
C THR A 508 24.59 -28.58 10.66
N SER A 509 25.22 -27.97 11.67
CA SER A 509 26.66 -28.14 11.92
C SER A 509 26.99 -28.45 13.37
N HIS A 510 27.75 -29.53 13.58
CA HIS A 510 28.30 -29.89 14.88
C HIS A 510 29.29 -28.82 15.38
N SER A 511 30.20 -28.37 14.51
CA SER A 511 31.20 -27.34 14.84
C SER A 511 30.55 -26.04 15.33
N ALA A 512 29.46 -25.61 14.68
CA ALA A 512 28.72 -24.42 15.10
C ALA A 512 28.10 -24.57 16.51
N ARG A 513 27.69 -25.79 16.89
CA ARG A 513 27.17 -26.07 18.24
C ARG A 513 28.30 -25.98 19.27
N GLU A 514 29.46 -26.58 18.98
CA GLU A 514 30.63 -26.56 19.86
C GLU A 514 31.12 -25.12 20.09
N GLU A 515 31.25 -24.34 19.02
CA GLU A 515 31.68 -22.95 19.06
C GLU A 515 30.73 -22.07 19.92
N LEU A 516 29.42 -22.28 19.76
CA LEU A 516 28.41 -21.53 20.52
C LEU A 516 28.46 -21.86 22.01
N VAL A 517 28.61 -23.15 22.37
CA VAL A 517 28.75 -23.60 23.76
C VAL A 517 30.03 -23.06 24.40
N GLN A 518 31.16 -23.10 23.67
CA GLN A 518 32.43 -22.57 24.17
C GLN A 518 32.33 -21.08 24.51
N SER A 519 31.55 -20.34 23.72
CA SER A 519 31.41 -18.89 23.83
C SER A 519 30.32 -18.44 24.82
N ASP A 520 29.29 -19.25 25.09
CA ASP A 520 28.22 -18.96 26.06
C ASP A 520 28.27 -19.92 27.26
N LYS A 521 29.08 -19.55 28.26
CA LYS A 521 29.24 -20.35 29.49
C LYS A 521 27.90 -20.62 30.18
N LYS A 522 27.61 -21.90 30.42
CA LYS A 522 26.33 -22.38 31.00
C LYS A 522 25.08 -21.89 30.25
N LEU A 523 25.24 -21.58 28.95
CA LEU A 523 24.19 -21.08 28.06
C LEU A 523 23.43 -19.89 28.66
N SER A 524 24.18 -19.00 29.31
CA SER A 524 23.66 -17.86 30.05
C SER A 524 22.88 -16.88 29.16
N ILE A 525 23.31 -16.68 27.92
CA ILE A 525 22.66 -15.79 26.97
C ILE A 525 21.34 -16.39 26.52
N LEU A 526 21.34 -17.67 26.11
CA LEU A 526 20.11 -18.35 25.70
C LEU A 526 19.08 -18.42 26.84
N ARG A 527 19.55 -18.69 28.06
CA ARG A 527 18.71 -18.63 29.27
C ARG A 527 18.15 -17.23 29.50
N HIS A 528 18.96 -16.20 29.35
CA HIS A 528 18.49 -14.83 29.47
C HIS A 528 17.40 -14.53 28.43
N LEU A 529 17.59 -14.90 27.16
CA LEU A 529 16.58 -14.72 26.11
C LEU A 529 15.27 -15.45 26.43
N LEU A 530 15.33 -16.67 26.97
CA LEU A 530 14.16 -17.41 27.42
C LEU A 530 13.46 -16.75 28.63
N ALA A 531 14.23 -16.08 29.50
CA ALA A 531 13.70 -15.41 30.68
C ALA A 531 13.07 -14.05 30.36
N SER A 532 13.72 -13.25 29.51
CA SER A 532 13.43 -11.83 29.31
C SER A 532 12.62 -11.52 28.05
N SER A 533 12.62 -12.39 27.04
CA SER A 533 11.91 -12.10 25.79
C SER A 533 10.40 -12.30 25.93
N CYS A 534 9.64 -11.24 25.62
CA CYS A 534 8.20 -11.32 25.37
C CYS A 534 7.87 -11.72 23.93
N ASP A 535 8.87 -11.69 23.05
CA ASP A 535 8.75 -11.98 21.63
C ASP A 535 8.84 -13.48 21.34
N GLU A 536 7.81 -14.00 20.68
CA GLU A 536 7.64 -15.42 20.37
C GLU A 536 8.74 -15.95 19.44
N MET A 537 9.15 -15.16 18.46
CA MET A 537 10.18 -15.56 17.51
C MET A 537 11.53 -15.71 18.23
N VAL A 538 11.85 -14.80 19.15
CA VAL A 538 13.09 -14.89 19.93
C VAL A 538 13.05 -16.09 20.87
N SER A 539 12.00 -16.25 21.67
CA SER A 539 11.92 -17.36 22.64
C SER A 539 11.83 -18.72 21.95
N GLY A 540 11.10 -18.81 20.85
CA GLY A 540 10.97 -20.04 20.06
C GLY A 540 12.27 -20.47 19.40
N ASN A 541 13.02 -19.53 18.80
CA ASN A 541 14.34 -19.82 18.24
C ASN A 541 15.38 -20.10 19.32
N ALA A 542 15.36 -19.39 20.46
CA ALA A 542 16.25 -19.68 21.58
C ALA A 542 16.04 -21.09 22.14
N ALA A 543 14.79 -21.53 22.29
CA ALA A 543 14.46 -22.89 22.72
C ALA A 543 14.92 -23.94 21.69
N LEU A 544 14.71 -23.69 20.40
CA LEU A 544 15.13 -24.60 19.34
C LEU A 544 16.66 -24.69 19.23
N CYS A 545 17.36 -23.55 19.29
CA CYS A 545 18.81 -23.51 19.33
C CYS A 545 19.35 -24.30 20.53
N LEU A 546 18.78 -24.10 21.72
CA LEU A 546 19.11 -24.90 22.91
C LEU A 546 18.90 -26.40 22.66
N ALA A 547 17.80 -26.79 22.01
CA ALA A 547 17.53 -28.18 21.67
C ALA A 547 18.58 -28.81 20.73
N HIS A 548 19.22 -28.02 19.86
CA HIS A 548 20.35 -28.49 19.05
C HIS A 548 21.62 -28.64 19.89
N LEU A 549 21.90 -27.70 20.79
CA LEU A 549 23.08 -27.74 21.65
C LEU A 549 23.05 -28.88 22.65
N LEU A 550 21.87 -29.29 23.11
CA LEU A 550 21.70 -30.41 24.04
C LEU A 550 22.07 -31.78 23.45
N GLU A 551 22.26 -31.87 22.13
CA GLU A 551 22.76 -33.09 21.48
C GLU A 551 24.27 -33.29 21.69
N LEU A 552 24.99 -32.25 22.13
CA LEU A 552 26.41 -32.36 22.48
C LEU A 552 26.56 -33.03 23.85
N GLU A 553 27.56 -33.89 23.96
CA GLU A 553 27.84 -34.66 25.18
C GLU A 553 28.17 -33.75 26.37
N GLY A 554 27.63 -34.07 27.55
CA GLY A 554 27.90 -33.35 28.79
C GLY A 554 27.20 -32.00 28.96
N ILE A 555 26.64 -31.39 27.91
CA ILE A 555 26.02 -30.06 28.00
C ILE A 555 24.80 -30.06 28.93
N ALA A 556 23.93 -31.07 28.82
CA ALA A 556 22.79 -31.22 29.71
C ALA A 556 23.19 -31.27 31.19
N SER A 557 24.32 -31.91 31.50
CA SER A 557 24.90 -31.97 32.85
C SER A 557 25.44 -30.61 33.33
N THR A 558 26.05 -29.82 32.44
CA THR A 558 26.54 -28.46 32.80
C THR A 558 25.44 -27.49 33.23
N LEU A 559 24.20 -27.78 32.82
CA LEU A 559 23.01 -26.98 33.14
C LEU A 559 22.35 -27.37 34.46
N LEU A 560 22.87 -28.37 35.18
CA LEU A 560 22.37 -28.72 36.51
C LEU A 560 22.48 -27.54 37.48
N GLY A 561 21.46 -27.36 38.32
CA GLY A 561 21.37 -26.25 39.26
C GLY A 561 21.02 -24.89 38.63
N THR A 562 20.76 -24.84 37.32
CA THR A 562 20.28 -23.62 36.65
C THR A 562 18.74 -23.53 36.64
N ASP A 563 18.20 -22.40 36.21
CA ASP A 563 16.76 -22.17 36.03
C ASP A 563 16.18 -22.73 34.72
N ILE A 564 16.98 -23.45 33.93
CA ILE A 564 16.61 -23.87 32.57
C ILE A 564 15.32 -24.68 32.50
N VAL A 565 15.10 -25.60 33.45
CA VAL A 565 13.88 -26.42 33.52
C VAL A 565 12.65 -25.54 33.72
N ARG A 566 12.74 -24.55 34.61
CA ARG A 566 11.65 -23.60 34.89
C ARG A 566 11.37 -22.72 33.66
N LEU A 567 12.41 -22.23 33.00
CA LEU A 567 12.29 -21.37 31.81
C LEU A 567 11.63 -22.11 30.64
N LEU A 568 12.10 -23.32 30.32
CA LEU A 568 11.51 -24.13 29.26
C LEU A 568 10.08 -24.56 29.59
N LEU A 569 9.81 -24.94 30.84
CA LEU A 569 8.47 -25.32 31.27
C LEU A 569 7.48 -24.15 31.15
N ARG A 570 7.88 -22.93 31.52
CA ARG A 570 7.04 -21.72 31.35
C ARG A 570 6.60 -21.53 29.90
N HIS A 571 7.50 -21.74 28.94
CA HIS A 571 7.19 -21.59 27.52
C HIS A 571 6.39 -22.78 26.97
N ALA A 572 6.69 -24.01 27.37
CA ALA A 572 5.92 -25.20 27.00
C ALA A 572 4.47 -25.15 27.52
N ALA A 573 4.28 -24.62 28.74
CA ALA A 573 3.01 -24.37 29.40
C ALA A 573 2.31 -23.08 28.97
N GLY A 574 2.91 -22.31 28.06
CA GLY A 574 2.42 -20.99 27.64
C GLY A 574 1.13 -21.03 26.82
N ASP A 575 0.69 -19.85 26.36
CA ASP A 575 -0.54 -19.66 25.59
C ASP A 575 -0.67 -20.67 24.43
N THR A 576 -1.83 -21.33 24.35
CA THR A 576 -2.21 -22.26 23.29
C THR A 576 -2.04 -21.72 21.87
N LYS A 577 -2.10 -20.39 21.70
CA LYS A 577 -1.88 -19.72 20.40
C LYS A 577 -0.41 -19.73 19.96
N ARG A 578 0.55 -19.94 20.88
CA ARG A 578 2.00 -19.94 20.64
C ARG A 578 2.54 -21.33 20.32
N THR A 579 1.94 -22.00 19.36
CA THR A 579 2.17 -23.44 19.09
C THR A 579 3.64 -23.77 18.82
N ALA A 580 4.33 -22.99 17.98
CA ALA A 580 5.74 -23.22 17.63
C ALA A 580 6.69 -23.04 18.84
N VAL A 581 6.49 -22.02 19.66
CA VAL A 581 7.32 -21.77 20.86
C VAL A 581 7.12 -22.90 21.86
N ARG A 582 5.87 -23.30 22.09
CA ARG A 582 5.53 -24.42 22.98
C ARG A 582 6.19 -25.72 22.52
N GLN A 583 6.11 -26.02 21.23
CA GLN A 583 6.71 -27.21 20.64
C GLN A 583 8.24 -27.19 20.79
N ASN A 584 8.90 -26.10 20.41
CA ASN A 584 10.36 -25.98 20.52
C ASN A 584 10.83 -26.09 21.98
N ALA A 585 10.11 -25.48 22.92
CA ALA A 585 10.43 -25.56 24.35
C ALA A 585 10.21 -26.98 24.90
N ALA A 586 9.15 -27.67 24.48
CA ALA A 586 8.89 -29.06 24.87
C ALA A 586 9.96 -30.02 24.32
N ILE A 587 10.38 -29.84 23.05
CA ILE A 587 11.47 -30.62 22.45
C ILE A 587 12.77 -30.41 23.24
N ALA A 588 13.12 -29.16 23.53
CA ALA A 588 14.31 -28.84 24.31
C ALA A 588 14.27 -29.45 25.71
N LEU A 589 13.12 -29.37 26.39
CA LEU A 589 12.91 -29.91 27.73
C LEU A 589 12.97 -31.45 27.74
N GLY A 590 12.41 -32.10 26.72
CA GLY A 590 12.48 -33.54 26.52
C GLY A 590 13.92 -34.02 26.30
N LYS A 591 14.66 -33.35 25.41
CA LYS A 591 16.10 -33.64 25.20
C LYS A 591 16.91 -33.44 26.47
N LEU A 592 16.68 -32.34 27.20
CA LEU A 592 17.36 -32.05 28.46
C LEU A 592 17.21 -33.19 29.47
N CYS A 593 15.98 -33.68 29.66
CA CYS A 593 15.70 -34.77 30.59
C CYS A 593 16.18 -36.14 30.09
N ARG A 594 16.20 -36.34 28.77
CA ARG A 594 16.72 -37.58 28.15
C ARG A 594 18.23 -37.71 28.33
N PHE A 595 18.98 -36.65 28.05
CA PHE A 595 20.44 -36.67 28.12
C PHE A 595 20.97 -36.49 29.55
N GLU A 596 20.20 -35.88 30.46
CA GLU A 596 20.54 -35.78 31.88
C GLU A 596 19.29 -36.01 32.74
N PRO A 597 19.04 -37.27 33.18
CA PRO A 597 17.84 -37.64 33.94
C PRO A 597 17.66 -36.90 35.27
N ARG A 598 18.71 -36.31 35.85
CA ARG A 598 18.60 -35.54 37.10
C ARG A 598 17.68 -34.31 36.97
N HIS A 599 17.52 -33.75 35.77
CA HIS A 599 16.54 -32.69 35.52
C HIS A 599 15.09 -33.14 35.68
N MET A 600 14.82 -34.45 35.59
CA MET A 600 13.48 -35.02 35.78
C MET A 600 12.94 -34.79 37.19
N HIS A 601 13.80 -34.77 38.22
CA HIS A 601 13.39 -34.46 39.58
C HIS A 601 12.83 -33.04 39.66
N LYS A 602 13.52 -32.07 39.05
CA LYS A 602 13.06 -30.68 39.03
C LYS A 602 11.78 -30.52 38.21
N LEU A 603 11.65 -31.26 37.12
CA LEU A 603 10.43 -31.25 36.31
C LEU A 603 9.22 -31.81 37.07
N ARG A 604 9.41 -32.87 37.87
CA ARG A 604 8.38 -33.43 38.76
C ARG A 604 7.98 -32.45 39.87
N GLU A 605 8.94 -31.80 40.52
CA GLU A 605 8.68 -30.77 41.53
C GLU A 605 7.82 -29.62 40.99
N LEU A 606 7.95 -29.29 39.70
CA LEU A 606 7.20 -28.22 39.05
C LEU A 606 5.90 -28.72 38.41
N HIS A 607 5.46 -29.95 38.69
CA HIS A 607 4.28 -30.58 38.09
C HIS A 607 4.27 -30.57 36.54
N GLY A 608 5.46 -30.58 35.91
CA GLY A 608 5.61 -30.36 34.47
C GLY A 608 5.48 -31.60 33.59
N LEU A 609 5.32 -32.80 34.17
CA LEU A 609 5.23 -34.06 33.41
C LEU A 609 3.99 -34.12 32.51
N GLU A 610 2.85 -33.67 33.02
CA GLU A 610 1.58 -33.65 32.27
C GLU A 610 1.66 -32.66 31.09
N ILE A 611 2.29 -31.52 31.31
CA ILE A 611 2.52 -30.49 30.29
C ILE A 611 3.41 -31.04 29.19
N LEU A 612 4.54 -31.66 29.54
CA LEU A 612 5.44 -32.28 28.57
C LEU A 612 4.72 -33.38 27.77
N HIS A 613 3.97 -34.25 28.44
CA HIS A 613 3.21 -35.32 27.78
C HIS A 613 2.12 -34.77 26.86
N SER A 614 1.43 -33.70 27.25
CA SER A 614 0.42 -33.03 26.42
C SER A 614 1.02 -32.40 25.16
N CYS A 615 2.21 -31.80 25.25
CA CYS A 615 2.90 -31.18 24.11
C CYS A 615 3.49 -32.24 23.16
N MET A 616 4.01 -33.35 23.68
CA MET A 616 4.61 -34.42 22.87
C MET A 616 3.58 -35.23 22.06
N LYS A 617 2.30 -35.25 22.46
CA LYS A 617 1.21 -35.88 21.68
C LYS A 617 0.87 -35.14 20.37
N VAL A 618 1.33 -33.90 20.20
CA VAL A 618 1.04 -33.02 19.06
C VAL A 618 2.22 -32.96 18.08
N ILE A 619 3.29 -33.71 18.35
CA ILE A 619 4.47 -33.81 17.47
C ILE A 619 4.24 -35.01 16.53
N PRO A 620 4.23 -34.82 15.20
CA PRO A 620 4.04 -35.89 14.24
C PRO A 620 5.18 -36.91 14.26
#